data_AF-A0A9W5L345-F1
#
_entry.id   AF-A0A9W5L345-F1
#
_cell.length_a   1.000
_cell.length_b   1.000
_cell.length_c   1.000
_cell.angle_alpha   90.00
_cell.angle_beta   90.00
_cell.angle_gamma   90.00
#
_symmetry.space_group_name_H-M   'P 1'
#
loop_
_entity.id
_entity.type
_entity.pdbx_description
1 polymer ?
#
loop_
_entity_poly.entity_id
_entity_poly.type
_entity_poly.pdbx_seq_one_letter_code
_entity_poly.pdbx_strand_id
1 'polypeptide(L)'
;MKLKRKDLDKRISASIKKELKKYKLKSRGGIYYKKIGQYFIYMHIGATGLENDIVRIRGYVKPYITDDIFWEVFNMESNSNEPIGLRANGAYKVDGFEAFYNDVKYGDVESLGDVANELIGKCCEYLEQTVESFEGFEDFLSFSKSSDKNQLYDYNLVDMLLLINTGKYKEAKSIAKNLIEKHEYGRFINEEKNIYEYIVDYCNRYI
;
A
#
# COMPACT_ATOMS: atom_id res chain seq x y z
N MET A 1 4.20 26.73 24.19
CA MET A 1 4.41 26.85 22.73
C MET A 1 4.06 25.51 22.10
N LYS A 2 3.04 25.45 21.24
CA LYS A 2 2.59 24.22 20.60
C LYS A 2 3.68 23.71 19.66
N LEU A 3 4.14 22.47 19.85
CA LEU A 3 5.16 21.89 18.97
C LEU A 3 4.60 21.73 17.56
N LYS A 4 5.42 22.06 16.55
CA LYS A 4 5.02 21.89 15.16
C LYS A 4 5.01 20.39 14.84
N ARG A 5 4.01 19.95 14.07
CA ARG A 5 3.88 18.56 13.59
C ARG A 5 5.20 17.99 13.04
N LYS A 6 5.90 18.76 12.21
CA LYS A 6 7.20 18.38 11.63
C LYS A 6 8.26 18.04 12.69
N ASP A 7 8.26 18.72 13.83
CA ASP A 7 9.22 18.47 14.91
C ASP A 7 8.83 17.20 15.70
N LEU A 8 7.53 16.94 15.85
CA LEU A 8 7.01 15.71 16.44
C LEU A 8 7.29 14.50 15.53
N ASP A 9 7.08 14.61 14.22
CA ASP A 9 7.36 13.54 13.25
C ASP A 9 8.85 13.18 13.22
N LYS A 10 9.74 14.17 13.38
CA LYS A 10 11.18 13.92 13.55
C LYS A 10 11.49 13.17 14.84
N ARG A 11 10.83 13.51 15.95
CA ARG A 11 10.98 12.81 17.24
C ARG A 11 10.50 11.35 17.12
N ILE A 12 9.32 11.12 16.54
CA ILE A 12 8.79 9.79 16.22
C ILE A 12 9.81 9.01 15.38
N SER A 13 10.28 9.59 14.28
CA SER A 13 11.25 8.94 13.38
C SER A 13 12.55 8.55 14.09
N ALA A 14 12.99 9.36 15.08
CA ALA A 14 14.17 9.07 15.86
C ALA A 14 13.93 7.97 16.91
N SER A 15 12.76 7.94 17.55
CA SER A 15 12.43 6.99 18.62
C SER A 15 12.21 5.57 18.12
N ILE A 16 11.65 5.40 16.92
CA ILE A 16 11.26 4.07 16.40
C ILE A 16 12.42 3.26 15.80
N LYS A 17 13.65 3.79 15.76
CA LYS A 17 14.81 3.14 15.13
C LYS A 17 15.08 1.72 15.64
N LYS A 18 14.80 1.46 16.92
CA LYS A 18 14.96 0.12 17.52
C LYS A 18 13.94 -0.86 16.96
N GLU A 19 12.66 -0.49 16.92
CA GLU A 19 11.60 -1.34 16.38
C GLU A 19 11.76 -1.56 14.87
N LEU A 20 12.18 -0.53 14.11
CA LEU A 20 12.49 -0.70 12.67
C LEU A 20 13.55 -1.79 12.45
N LYS A 21 14.59 -1.84 13.28
CA LYS A 21 15.61 -2.91 13.22
C LYS A 21 15.04 -4.26 13.63
N LYS A 22 14.28 -4.33 14.73
CA LYS A 22 13.65 -5.56 15.24
C LYS A 22 12.77 -6.22 14.17
N TYR A 23 11.89 -5.45 13.51
CA TYR A 23 11.00 -5.96 12.47
C TYR A 23 11.60 -5.92 11.06
N LYS A 24 12.88 -5.56 10.92
CA LYS A 24 13.61 -5.51 9.63
C LYS A 24 12.94 -4.60 8.58
N LEU A 25 12.34 -3.49 9.04
CA LEU A 25 11.72 -2.49 8.17
C LEU A 25 12.79 -1.60 7.52
N LYS A 26 12.65 -1.39 6.21
CA LYS A 26 13.37 -0.37 5.46
C LYS A 26 12.57 0.94 5.50
N SER A 27 13.19 2.05 5.11
CA SER A 27 12.53 3.35 5.05
C SER A 27 12.85 4.11 3.77
N ARG A 28 11.87 4.83 3.23
CA ARG A 28 12.03 5.77 2.10
C ARG A 28 10.94 6.84 2.21
N GLY A 29 11.34 8.11 2.24
CA GLY A 29 10.38 9.23 2.27
C GLY A 29 9.46 9.26 3.51
N GLY A 30 9.89 8.71 4.64
CA GLY A 30 9.05 8.61 5.85
C GLY A 30 8.06 7.45 5.84
N ILE A 31 8.12 6.58 4.82
CA ILE A 31 7.33 5.34 4.74
C ILE A 31 8.22 4.18 5.14
N TYR A 32 7.72 3.31 6.02
CA TYR A 32 8.41 2.11 6.49
C TYR A 32 7.82 0.88 5.84
N TYR A 33 8.66 -0.04 5.37
CA TYR A 33 8.18 -1.14 4.53
C TYR A 33 9.10 -2.36 4.55
N LYS A 34 8.54 -3.51 4.14
CA LYS A 34 9.29 -4.72 3.80
C LYS A 34 8.46 -5.65 2.91
N LYS A 35 9.14 -6.61 2.29
CA LYS A 35 8.52 -7.74 1.59
C LYS A 35 8.39 -8.92 2.57
N ILE A 36 7.24 -9.60 2.57
CA ILE A 36 6.97 -10.83 3.32
C ILE A 36 6.39 -11.83 2.32
N GLY A 37 7.10 -12.92 2.02
CA GLY A 37 6.66 -13.89 1.02
C GLY A 37 6.32 -13.23 -0.32
N GLN A 38 5.09 -13.42 -0.79
CA GLN A 38 4.57 -12.83 -2.03
C GLN A 38 3.93 -11.44 -1.85
N TYR A 39 4.00 -10.87 -0.65
CA TYR A 39 3.33 -9.63 -0.28
C TYR A 39 4.34 -8.52 0.06
N PHE A 40 3.87 -7.29 -0.10
CA PHE A 40 4.56 -6.07 0.30
C PHE A 40 3.73 -5.37 1.36
N ILE A 41 4.34 -5.10 2.50
CA ILE A 41 3.72 -4.30 3.55
C ILE A 41 4.41 -2.94 3.66
N TYR A 42 3.62 -1.90 3.93
CA TYR A 42 4.13 -0.57 4.20
C TYR A 42 3.26 0.16 5.20
N MET A 43 3.83 1.13 5.89
CA MET A 43 3.12 1.88 6.93
C MET A 43 3.55 3.33 7.00
N HIS A 44 2.58 4.15 7.41
CA HIS A 44 2.74 5.56 7.70
C HIS A 44 2.49 5.77 9.19
N ILE A 45 3.42 6.43 9.88
CA ILE A 45 3.26 6.85 11.27
C ILE A 45 3.60 8.34 11.40
N GLY A 46 2.83 9.07 12.21
CA GLY A 46 3.12 10.47 12.46
C GLY A 46 2.16 11.12 13.46
N ALA A 47 2.50 12.34 13.87
CA ALA A 47 1.65 13.16 14.71
C ALA A 47 0.47 13.74 13.90
N THR A 48 -0.70 13.80 14.51
CA THR A 48 -1.94 14.33 13.95
C THR A 48 -2.88 14.85 15.05
N GLY A 49 -4.08 15.28 14.68
CA GLY A 49 -5.05 15.90 15.58
C GLY A 49 -4.95 17.43 15.54
N LEU A 50 -6.01 18.12 15.98
CA LEU A 50 -6.04 19.59 16.02
C LEU A 50 -4.89 20.14 16.86
N GLU A 51 -4.54 19.42 17.93
CA GLU A 51 -3.46 19.78 18.85
C GLU A 51 -2.12 19.10 18.56
N ASN A 52 -2.03 18.32 17.49
CA ASN A 52 -0.93 17.37 17.21
C ASN A 52 -0.72 16.35 18.35
N ASP A 53 -1.77 16.02 19.11
CA ASP A 53 -1.76 15.21 20.33
C ASP A 53 -2.02 13.72 20.09
N ILE A 54 -2.13 13.30 18.82
CA ILE A 54 -2.39 11.91 18.42
C ILE A 54 -1.20 11.39 17.63
N VAL A 55 -0.73 10.18 17.94
CA VAL A 55 0.09 9.38 17.02
C VAL A 55 -0.84 8.49 16.23
N ARG A 56 -0.84 8.66 14.90
CA ARG A 56 -1.58 7.82 13.96
C ARG A 56 -0.63 6.86 13.28
N ILE A 57 -1.03 5.61 13.18
CA ILE A 57 -0.40 4.62 12.29
C ILE A 57 -1.43 4.04 11.32
N ARG A 58 -1.01 3.87 10.06
CA ARG A 58 -1.78 3.18 9.03
C ARG A 58 -0.88 2.15 8.37
N GLY A 59 -1.31 0.90 8.36
CA GLY A 59 -0.58 -0.25 7.83
C GLY A 59 -1.31 -0.83 6.63
N TYR A 60 -0.54 -1.12 5.59
CA TYR A 60 -1.05 -1.54 4.29
C TYR A 60 -0.38 -2.83 3.83
N VAL A 61 -1.14 -3.63 3.07
CA VAL A 61 -0.67 -4.85 2.43
C VAL A 61 -1.10 -4.87 0.96
N LYS A 62 -0.22 -5.32 0.08
CA LYS A 62 -0.55 -5.64 -1.32
C LYS A 62 0.25 -6.84 -1.81
N PRO A 63 -0.25 -7.62 -2.78
CA PRO A 63 0.58 -8.58 -3.49
C PRO A 63 1.74 -7.86 -4.17
N TYR A 64 2.97 -8.32 -3.92
CA TYR A 64 4.20 -7.67 -4.38
C TYR A 64 4.26 -7.53 -5.91
N ILE A 65 3.74 -8.56 -6.61
CA ILE A 65 3.76 -8.66 -8.07
C ILE A 65 2.88 -7.61 -8.76
N THR A 66 1.89 -7.04 -8.06
CA THR A 66 0.96 -6.07 -8.67
C THR A 66 1.67 -4.84 -9.22
N ASP A 67 2.73 -4.35 -8.57
CA ASP A 67 3.50 -3.22 -9.12
C ASP A 67 4.25 -3.59 -10.40
N ASP A 68 4.81 -4.80 -10.49
CA ASP A 68 5.54 -5.25 -11.68
C ASP A 68 4.60 -5.33 -12.89
N ILE A 69 3.44 -5.97 -12.71
CA ILE A 69 2.44 -6.11 -13.77
C ILE A 69 1.86 -4.74 -14.12
N PHE A 70 1.58 -3.90 -13.12
CA PHE A 70 1.11 -2.54 -13.37
C PHE A 70 2.12 -1.76 -14.22
N TRP A 71 3.41 -1.81 -13.88
CA TRP A 71 4.45 -1.13 -14.64
C TRP A 71 4.59 -1.71 -16.05
N GLU A 72 4.50 -3.02 -16.24
CA GLU A 72 4.51 -3.62 -17.57
C GLU A 72 3.29 -3.20 -18.42
N VAL A 73 2.09 -3.27 -17.84
CA VAL A 73 0.82 -2.84 -18.47
C VAL A 73 0.87 -1.37 -18.86
N PHE A 74 1.48 -0.55 -18.02
CA PHE A 74 1.47 0.90 -18.14
C PHE A 74 2.72 1.46 -18.87
N ASN A 75 3.47 0.61 -19.58
CA ASN A 75 4.69 0.94 -20.33
C ASN A 75 5.81 1.59 -19.49
N MET A 76 5.97 1.13 -18.25
CA MET A 76 6.96 1.59 -17.28
C MET A 76 7.79 0.44 -16.69
N GLU A 77 7.96 -0.67 -17.42
CA GLU A 77 8.60 -1.91 -16.94
C GLU A 77 10.00 -1.69 -16.34
N SER A 78 10.74 -0.66 -16.77
CA SER A 78 12.03 -0.29 -16.18
C SER A 78 11.96 -0.02 -14.67
N ASN A 79 10.81 0.40 -14.15
CA ASN A 79 10.58 0.62 -12.71
C ASN A 79 10.76 -0.65 -11.87
N SER A 80 10.62 -1.84 -12.46
CA SER A 80 10.87 -3.11 -11.78
C SER A 80 12.33 -3.26 -11.35
N ASN A 81 13.25 -2.55 -12.01
CA ASN A 81 14.68 -2.52 -11.68
C ASN A 81 15.04 -1.46 -10.62
N GLU A 82 14.11 -0.58 -10.28
CA GLU A 82 14.35 0.47 -9.29
C GLU A 82 14.41 -0.08 -7.86
N PRO A 83 15.04 0.66 -6.91
CA PRO A 83 15.09 0.21 -5.52
C PRO A 83 13.69 -0.04 -4.97
N ILE A 84 13.49 -1.20 -4.33
CA ILE A 84 12.22 -1.69 -3.77
C ILE A 84 11.35 -0.64 -3.04
N GLY A 85 11.95 0.40 -2.47
CA GLY A 85 11.21 1.52 -1.88
C GLY A 85 10.36 2.32 -2.86
N LEU A 86 10.54 2.19 -4.18
CA LEU A 86 9.63 2.75 -5.19
C LEU A 86 8.21 2.17 -5.03
N ARG A 87 8.07 0.91 -4.62
CA ARG A 87 6.78 0.28 -4.31
C ARG A 87 6.10 0.84 -3.06
N ALA A 88 6.83 1.58 -2.23
CA ALA A 88 6.31 2.26 -1.05
C ALA A 88 5.98 3.74 -1.31
N ASN A 89 6.85 4.46 -2.03
CA ASN A 89 6.79 5.92 -2.16
C ASN A 89 6.76 6.42 -3.62
N GLY A 90 6.50 5.53 -4.59
CA GLY A 90 6.36 5.90 -6.00
C GLY A 90 5.05 6.61 -6.28
N ALA A 91 5.06 7.53 -7.25
CA ALA A 91 3.84 8.18 -7.74
C ALA A 91 2.99 7.22 -8.59
N TYR A 92 3.66 6.38 -9.39
CA TYR A 92 3.05 5.32 -10.18
C TYR A 92 3.35 3.98 -9.50
N LYS A 93 2.48 3.59 -8.57
CA LYS A 93 2.52 2.29 -7.88
C LYS A 93 1.09 1.85 -7.59
N VAL A 94 0.88 0.55 -7.38
CA VAL A 94 -0.41 0.05 -6.89
C VAL A 94 -0.54 0.36 -5.40
N ASP A 95 -1.69 0.89 -4.97
CA ASP A 95 -1.96 1.12 -3.55
C ASP A 95 -2.35 -0.19 -2.87
N GLY A 96 -1.89 -0.36 -1.63
CA GLY A 96 -2.26 -1.51 -0.81
C GLY A 96 -3.56 -1.30 -0.05
N PHE A 97 -4.10 -2.40 0.41
CA PHE A 97 -5.26 -2.45 1.30
C PHE A 97 -4.84 -2.04 2.71
N GLU A 98 -5.53 -1.07 3.31
CA GLU A 98 -5.33 -0.64 4.70
C GLU A 98 -5.84 -1.69 5.68
N ALA A 99 -4.97 -2.63 6.04
CA ALA A 99 -5.30 -3.70 6.97
C ALA A 99 -5.22 -3.27 8.44
N PHE A 100 -4.47 -2.22 8.76
CA PHE A 100 -4.28 -1.77 10.13
C PHE A 100 -4.46 -0.26 10.26
N TYR A 101 -5.21 0.17 11.27
CA TYR A 101 -5.39 1.57 11.62
C TYR A 101 -5.41 1.71 13.13
N ASN A 102 -4.67 2.69 13.66
CA ASN A 102 -4.78 3.04 15.07
C ASN A 102 -4.42 4.52 15.31
N ASP A 103 -5.19 5.16 16.17
CA ASP A 103 -4.98 6.52 16.68
C ASP A 103 -4.83 6.45 18.19
N VAL A 104 -3.68 6.88 18.71
CA VAL A 104 -3.44 6.94 20.15
C VAL A 104 -3.10 8.35 20.56
N LYS A 105 -3.92 8.92 21.44
CA LYS A 105 -3.61 10.18 22.10
C LYS A 105 -2.48 9.95 23.10
N TYR A 106 -1.40 10.72 22.98
CA TYR A 106 -0.28 10.65 23.91
C TYR A 106 -0.42 11.72 25.01
N GLY A 107 0.09 11.43 26.21
CA GLY A 107 -0.07 12.33 27.36
C GLY A 107 0.84 13.56 27.28
N ASP A 108 2.14 13.33 27.09
CA ASP A 108 3.17 14.35 27.00
C ASP A 108 4.20 14.02 25.91
N VAL A 109 5.04 15.00 25.57
CA VAL A 109 6.03 14.84 24.49
C VAL A 109 7.08 13.77 24.79
N GLU A 110 7.29 13.45 26.06
CA GLU A 110 8.25 12.42 26.49
C GLU A 110 7.70 11.01 26.19
N SER A 111 6.40 10.78 26.42
CA SER A 111 5.70 9.52 26.08
C SER A 111 5.47 9.28 24.58
N LEU A 112 5.66 10.32 23.73
CA LEU A 112 5.49 10.23 22.28
C LEU A 112 6.30 9.08 21.66
N GLY A 113 7.54 8.91 22.13
CA GLY A 113 8.45 7.89 21.62
C GLY A 113 7.95 6.47 21.92
N ASP A 114 7.45 6.24 23.12
CA ASP A 114 6.97 4.93 23.57
C ASP A 114 5.67 4.55 22.84
N VAL A 115 4.74 5.49 22.73
CA VAL A 115 3.49 5.29 21.95
C VAL A 115 3.81 4.92 20.51
N ALA A 116 4.76 5.61 19.88
CA ALA A 116 5.15 5.32 18.50
C ALA A 116 5.80 3.93 18.35
N ASN A 117 6.65 3.52 19.30
CA ASN A 117 7.27 2.19 19.28
C ASN A 117 6.22 1.08 19.45
N GLU A 118 5.28 1.24 20.39
CA GLU A 118 4.21 0.28 20.61
C GLU A 118 3.32 0.13 19.36
N LEU A 119 2.96 1.24 18.72
CA LEU A 119 2.15 1.24 17.51
C LEU A 119 2.84 0.54 16.34
N ILE A 120 4.14 0.78 16.13
CA ILE A 120 4.93 0.06 15.11
C ILE A 120 4.91 -1.44 15.37
N GLY A 121 5.14 -1.86 16.63
CA GLY A 121 5.12 -3.28 17.00
C GLY A 121 3.78 -3.95 16.70
N LYS A 122 2.68 -3.35 17.17
CA LYS A 122 1.31 -3.84 16.92
C LYS A 122 1.00 -3.93 15.43
N CYS A 123 1.36 -2.91 14.67
CA CYS A 123 1.10 -2.87 13.23
C CYS A 123 1.91 -3.96 12.50
N CYS A 124 3.20 -4.13 12.82
CA CYS A 124 4.02 -5.18 12.23
C CYS A 124 3.48 -6.57 12.52
N GLU A 125 3.19 -6.87 13.78
CA GLU A 125 2.70 -8.19 14.20
C GLU A 125 1.36 -8.52 13.52
N TYR A 126 0.44 -7.55 13.47
CA TYR A 126 -0.84 -7.73 12.79
C TYR A 126 -0.68 -7.98 11.29
N LEU A 127 0.14 -7.18 10.60
CA LEU A 127 0.35 -7.32 9.15
C LEU A 127 1.08 -8.62 8.80
N GLU A 128 2.04 -9.05 9.62
CA GLU A 128 2.72 -10.33 9.46
C GLU A 128 1.73 -11.49 9.60
N GLN A 129 0.94 -11.53 10.68
CA GLN A 129 -0.08 -12.55 10.89
C GLN A 129 -1.13 -12.57 9.78
N THR A 130 -1.54 -11.40 9.29
CA THR A 130 -2.49 -11.27 8.18
C THR A 130 -1.91 -11.91 6.91
N VAL A 131 -0.67 -11.56 6.55
CA VAL A 131 -0.01 -12.12 5.36
C VAL A 131 0.23 -13.62 5.49
N GLU A 132 0.62 -14.09 6.68
CA GLU A 132 0.84 -15.52 6.95
C GLU A 132 -0.45 -16.35 6.89
N SER A 133 -1.62 -15.72 7.04
CA SER A 133 -2.92 -16.38 6.90
C SER A 133 -3.35 -16.59 5.44
N PHE A 134 -2.66 -15.99 4.46
CA PHE A 134 -3.00 -16.12 3.04
C PHE A 134 -2.25 -17.29 2.40
N GLU A 135 -3.00 -18.26 1.86
CA GLU A 135 -2.45 -19.33 1.03
C GLU A 135 -2.17 -18.83 -0.40
N GLY A 136 -2.99 -17.90 -0.89
CA GLY A 136 -2.83 -17.30 -2.22
C GLY A 136 -3.46 -15.91 -2.35
N PHE A 137 -3.40 -15.34 -3.55
CA PHE A 137 -3.94 -14.00 -3.79
C PHE A 137 -5.47 -13.93 -3.72
N GLU A 138 -6.17 -15.06 -3.86
CA GLU A 138 -7.62 -15.13 -3.66
C GLU A 138 -8.01 -14.84 -2.20
N ASP A 139 -7.19 -15.25 -1.23
CA ASP A 139 -7.41 -14.92 0.18
C ASP A 139 -7.25 -13.42 0.42
N PHE A 140 -6.23 -12.80 -0.19
CA PHE A 140 -6.06 -11.35 -0.17
C PHE A 140 -7.26 -10.63 -0.82
N LEU A 141 -7.72 -11.10 -1.97
CA LEU A 141 -8.88 -10.52 -2.68
C LEU A 141 -10.17 -10.66 -1.86
N SER A 142 -10.33 -11.77 -1.15
CA SER A 142 -11.46 -12.02 -0.25
C SER A 142 -11.39 -11.15 1.00
N PHE A 143 -10.23 -11.07 1.63
CA PHE A 143 -9.95 -10.23 2.79
C PHE A 143 -10.18 -8.74 2.50
N SER A 144 -9.76 -8.26 1.34
CA SER A 144 -9.96 -6.87 0.91
C SER A 144 -11.38 -6.55 0.43
N LYS A 145 -12.21 -7.57 0.14
CA LYS A 145 -13.65 -7.42 -0.19
C LYS A 145 -14.55 -7.45 1.05
N SER A 146 -14.20 -8.26 2.06
CA SER A 146 -15.03 -8.50 3.25
C SER A 146 -15.02 -7.35 4.25
N SER A 147 -14.08 -6.43 4.08
CA SER A 147 -13.87 -5.23 4.88
C SER A 147 -14.80 -4.09 4.43
N ASP A 148 -15.32 -3.33 5.39
CA ASP A 148 -16.18 -2.18 5.10
C ASP A 148 -15.49 -1.23 4.09
N LYS A 149 -16.25 -0.89 3.05
CA LYS A 149 -15.75 -0.25 1.82
C LYS A 149 -15.00 1.04 2.12
N ASN A 150 -13.80 1.18 1.53
CA ASN A 150 -12.87 2.34 1.43
C ASN A 150 -11.43 2.07 1.91
N GLN A 151 -11.04 0.83 2.19
CA GLN A 151 -9.68 0.49 2.63
C GLN A 151 -8.70 0.14 1.49
N LEU A 152 -9.20 -0.18 0.29
CA LEU A 152 -8.41 -0.28 -0.93
C LEU A 152 -8.90 0.75 -1.95
N TYR A 153 -7.97 1.53 -2.49
CA TYR A 153 -8.30 2.66 -3.35
C TYR A 153 -8.89 2.21 -4.71
N ASP A 154 -8.32 1.19 -5.34
CA ASP A 154 -8.77 0.68 -6.64
C ASP A 154 -8.75 -0.85 -6.64
N TYR A 155 -9.82 -1.45 -6.10
CA TYR A 155 -9.96 -2.91 -6.04
C TYR A 155 -9.95 -3.54 -7.43
N ASN A 156 -10.66 -2.93 -8.39
CA ASN A 156 -10.79 -3.46 -9.74
C ASN A 156 -9.44 -3.53 -10.45
N LEU A 157 -8.59 -2.51 -10.27
CA LEU A 157 -7.22 -2.55 -10.81
C LEU A 157 -6.44 -3.74 -10.23
N VAL A 158 -6.47 -3.93 -8.90
CA VAL A 158 -5.73 -5.03 -8.26
C VAL A 158 -6.25 -6.39 -8.75
N ASP A 159 -7.56 -6.58 -8.84
CA ASP A 159 -8.19 -7.80 -9.35
C ASP A 159 -7.74 -8.09 -10.79
N MET A 160 -7.83 -7.11 -11.69
CA MET A 160 -7.39 -7.24 -13.08
C MET A 160 -5.90 -7.56 -13.21
N LEU A 161 -5.03 -6.95 -12.40
CA LEU A 161 -3.59 -7.24 -12.41
C LEU A 161 -3.30 -8.67 -11.96
N LEU A 162 -4.04 -9.21 -10.98
CA LEU A 162 -3.89 -10.60 -10.54
C LEU A 162 -4.48 -11.61 -11.52
N LEU A 163 -5.54 -11.25 -12.24
CA LEU A 163 -6.04 -12.02 -13.38
C LEU A 163 -4.99 -12.07 -14.50
N ILE A 164 -4.34 -10.95 -14.80
CA ILE A 164 -3.23 -10.89 -15.76
C ILE A 164 -2.07 -11.79 -15.30
N ASN A 165 -1.70 -11.74 -14.01
CA ASN A 165 -0.65 -12.61 -13.44
C ASN A 165 -0.90 -14.10 -13.69
N THR A 166 -2.17 -14.51 -13.73
CA THR A 166 -2.59 -15.91 -13.89
C THR A 166 -2.96 -16.26 -15.34
N GLY A 167 -2.70 -15.37 -16.30
CA GLY A 167 -2.99 -15.57 -17.72
C GLY A 167 -4.47 -15.45 -18.09
N LYS A 168 -5.33 -14.99 -17.18
CA LYS A 168 -6.77 -14.80 -17.40
C LYS A 168 -7.07 -13.48 -18.12
N TYR A 169 -6.40 -13.24 -19.24
CA TYR A 169 -6.46 -11.97 -19.98
C TYR A 169 -7.87 -11.61 -20.46
N LYS A 170 -8.69 -12.61 -20.83
CA LYS A 170 -10.07 -12.39 -21.27
C LYS A 170 -10.95 -11.82 -20.15
N GLU A 171 -10.78 -12.31 -18.93
CA GLU A 171 -11.52 -11.86 -17.75
C GLU A 171 -11.10 -10.43 -17.36
N ALA A 172 -9.78 -10.17 -17.26
CA ALA A 172 -9.25 -8.84 -16.98
C ALA A 172 -9.74 -7.79 -18.01
N LYS A 173 -9.67 -8.12 -19.30
CA LYS A 173 -10.16 -7.26 -20.39
C LYS A 173 -11.66 -6.99 -20.28
N SER A 174 -12.45 -8.00 -19.91
CA SER A 174 -13.90 -7.85 -19.74
C SER A 174 -14.23 -6.86 -18.62
N ILE A 175 -13.56 -6.97 -17.47
CA ILE A 175 -13.72 -6.04 -16.35
C ILE A 175 -13.35 -4.61 -16.79
N ALA A 176 -12.19 -4.42 -17.42
CA ALA A 176 -11.74 -3.10 -17.88
C ALA A 176 -12.74 -2.44 -18.84
N LYS A 177 -13.25 -3.19 -19.83
CA LYS A 177 -14.26 -2.69 -20.77
C LYS A 177 -15.55 -2.28 -20.07
N ASN A 178 -16.05 -3.12 -19.17
CA ASN A 178 -17.27 -2.82 -18.42
C ASN A 178 -17.13 -1.55 -17.56
N LEU A 179 -15.94 -1.27 -17.02
CA LEU A 179 -15.67 -0.06 -16.26
C LEU A 179 -15.59 1.18 -17.17
N ILE A 180 -14.90 1.06 -18.31
CA ILE A 180 -14.82 2.13 -19.33
C ILE A 180 -16.22 2.51 -19.83
N GLU A 181 -17.08 1.54 -20.11
CA GLU A 181 -18.48 1.76 -20.53
C GLU A 181 -19.30 2.50 -19.47
N LYS A 182 -18.94 2.36 -18.19
CA LYS A 182 -19.54 3.09 -17.06
C LYS A 182 -18.88 4.43 -16.76
N HIS A 183 -17.92 4.86 -17.58
CA HIS A 183 -17.09 6.05 -17.36
C HIS A 183 -16.25 5.99 -16.08
N GLU A 184 -15.86 4.77 -15.66
CA GLU A 184 -14.91 4.53 -14.59
C GLU A 184 -13.54 4.19 -15.20
N TYR A 185 -12.52 5.01 -14.95
CA TYR A 185 -11.24 4.97 -15.68
C TYR A 185 -10.02 4.62 -14.82
N GLY A 186 -10.24 4.37 -13.52
CA GLY A 186 -9.15 4.25 -12.55
C GLY A 186 -8.43 5.58 -12.32
N ARG A 187 -7.37 5.56 -11.49
CA ARG A 187 -6.65 6.79 -11.07
C ARG A 187 -5.50 7.20 -12.00
N PHE A 188 -4.91 6.25 -12.71
CA PHE A 188 -3.66 6.51 -13.44
C PHE A 188 -3.95 6.88 -14.89
N ILE A 189 -3.31 7.96 -15.32
CA ILE A 189 -3.32 8.44 -16.70
C ILE A 189 -1.86 8.63 -17.12
N ASN A 190 -1.53 8.16 -18.32
CA ASN A 190 -0.25 8.38 -18.98
C ASN A 190 -0.50 8.57 -20.47
N GLU A 191 0.18 9.54 -21.10
CA GLU A 191 0.03 9.81 -22.54
C GLU A 191 -1.44 9.90 -23.00
N GLU A 192 -2.28 10.62 -22.24
CA GLU A 192 -3.73 10.81 -22.47
C GLU A 192 -4.60 9.55 -22.36
N LYS A 193 -4.00 8.42 -21.97
CA LYS A 193 -4.67 7.14 -21.87
C LYS A 193 -4.80 6.70 -20.41
N ASN A 194 -5.97 6.22 -20.03
CA ASN A 194 -6.22 5.76 -18.67
C ASN A 194 -5.78 4.30 -18.46
N ILE A 195 -5.55 3.92 -17.21
CA ILE A 195 -5.04 2.59 -16.84
C ILE A 195 -5.92 1.45 -17.36
N TYR A 196 -7.24 1.59 -17.40
CA TYR A 196 -8.11 0.51 -17.87
C TYR A 196 -8.02 0.36 -19.40
N GLU A 197 -7.80 1.43 -20.14
CA GLU A 197 -7.47 1.34 -21.58
C GLU A 197 -6.11 0.66 -21.78
N TYR A 198 -5.12 0.90 -20.92
CA TYR A 198 -3.85 0.17 -20.95
C TYR A 198 -4.03 -1.32 -20.68
N ILE A 199 -4.89 -1.70 -19.73
CA ILE A 199 -5.25 -3.11 -19.48
C ILE A 199 -5.88 -3.74 -20.72
N VAL A 200 -6.83 -3.06 -21.37
CA VAL A 200 -7.47 -3.58 -22.60
C VAL A 200 -6.42 -3.88 -23.68
N ASP A 201 -5.52 -2.92 -23.94
CA ASP A 201 -4.48 -3.08 -24.96
C ASP A 201 -3.45 -4.14 -24.56
N TYR A 202 -3.06 -4.20 -23.29
CA TYR A 202 -2.17 -5.23 -22.79
C TYR A 202 -2.79 -6.62 -23.04
N CYS A 203 -4.03 -6.84 -22.62
CA CYS A 203 -4.71 -8.13 -22.80
C CYS A 203 -4.91 -8.50 -24.28
N ASN A 204 -5.09 -7.54 -25.18
CA ASN A 204 -5.19 -7.79 -26.63
C ASN A 204 -3.91 -8.41 -27.23
N ARG A 205 -2.75 -8.25 -26.60
CA ARG A 205 -1.49 -8.84 -27.08
C ARG A 205 -1.37 -10.34 -26.80
N TYR A 206 -2.21 -10.89 -25.92
CA TYR A 206 -2.12 -12.28 -25.45
C TYR A 206 -3.40 -13.11 -25.72
N ILE A 207 -4.38 -12.55 -26.44
CA ILE A 207 -5.64 -13.21 -26.83
C ILE A 207 -5.71 -13.26 -28.35
#